data_AF-A0A917W455-F1
#
_entry.id   AF-A0A917W455-F1
#
_cell.length_a   1.000
_cell.length_b   1.000
_cell.length_c   1.000
_cell.angle_alpha   90.00
_cell.angle_beta   90.00
_cell.angle_gamma   90.00
#
_symmetry.space_group_name_H-M   'P 1'
#
loop_
_entity.id
_entity.type
_entity.pdbx_description
1 polymer ?
#
loop_
_entity_poly.entity_id
_entity_poly.type
_entity_poly.pdbx_seq_one_letter_code
_entity_poly.pdbx_strand_id
1 'polypeptide(L)'
;MPFLVLLLIAAVVVFLVRRGRIGPPPWIAASHGGFGPGRFGAMSPEFEARKVLATRFANGEISPEEFLERAAALNWTPGVDHRPEPGKKA
;
A
#
# COMPACT_ATOMS: atom_id res chain seq x y z
N MET A 1 -4.16 29.41 30.64
CA MET A 1 -3.20 29.32 29.51
C MET A 1 -2.77 27.89 29.16
N PRO A 2 -2.40 26.98 30.09
CA PRO A 2 -1.94 25.63 29.69
C PRO A 2 -3.07 24.74 29.13
N PHE A 3 -4.31 24.99 29.54
CA PHE A 3 -5.48 24.23 29.09
C PHE A 3 -5.74 24.35 27.58
N LEU A 4 -5.59 25.56 27.02
CA LEU A 4 -5.76 25.80 25.59
C LEU A 4 -4.68 25.08 24.77
N VAL A 5 -3.45 25.04 25.28
CA VAL A 5 -2.34 24.32 24.64
C VAL A 5 -2.57 22.82 24.65
N LEU A 6 -3.04 22.26 25.78
CA LEU A 6 -3.38 20.83 25.87
C LEU A 6 -4.52 20.45 24.91
N LEU A 7 -5.53 21.31 24.79
CA LEU A 7 -6.66 21.09 23.90
C LEU A 7 -6.24 21.15 22.42
N LEU A 8 -5.35 22.08 22.08
CA LEU A 8 -4.75 22.17 20.74
C LEU A 8 -3.96 20.89 20.38
N ILE A 9 -3.12 20.40 21.30
CA ILE A 9 -2.35 19.17 21.10
C ILE A 9 -3.29 17.97 20.92
N ALA A 10 -4.31 17.84 21.76
CA ALA A 10 -5.30 16.77 21.65
C ALA A 10 -6.04 16.81 20.30
N ALA A 11 -6.45 18.00 19.86
CA ALA A 11 -7.12 18.17 18.57
C ALA A 11 -6.21 17.78 17.39
N VAL A 12 -4.92 18.14 17.44
CA VAL A 12 -3.93 17.75 16.43
C VAL A 12 -3.75 16.23 16.41
N VAL A 13 -3.57 15.60 17.57
CA VAL A 13 -3.43 14.13 17.67
C VAL A 13 -4.67 13.42 17.11
N VAL A 14 -5.87 13.85 17.50
CA VAL A 14 -7.13 13.30 16.99
C VAL A 14 -7.25 13.49 15.48
N PHE A 15 -6.87 14.65 14.96
CA PHE A 15 -6.89 14.93 13.51
C PHE A 15 -5.91 14.03 12.75
N LEU A 16 -4.70 13.80 13.27
CA LEU A 16 -3.71 12.90 12.67
C LEU A 16 -4.14 11.42 12.70
N VAL A 17 -4.79 10.99 13.78
CA VAL A 17 -5.38 9.65 13.91
C VAL A 17 -6.52 9.46 12.91
N ARG A 18 -7.44 10.43 12.80
CA ARG A 18 -8.57 10.37 11.84
C ARG A 18 -8.11 10.38 10.39
N ARG A 19 -6.99 11.03 10.09
CA ARG A 19 -6.43 11.13 8.73
C ARG A 19 -5.62 9.89 8.31
N GLY A 20 -5.50 8.87 9.16
CA GLY A 20 -4.81 7.61 8.84
C GLY A 20 -3.29 7.76 8.63
N ARG A 21 -2.69 8.87 9.06
CA ARG A 21 -1.24 9.12 8.92
C ARG A 21 -0.41 8.53 10.06
N ILE A 22 -1.05 8.16 11.17
CA ILE A 22 -0.41 7.50 12.31
C ILE A 22 -1.05 6.12 12.41
N GLY A 23 -0.46 5.14 11.74
CA GLY A 23 -0.74 3.74 12.01
C GLY A 23 -0.36 3.37 13.45
N PRO A 24 -0.81 2.21 13.96
CA PRO A 24 -0.57 1.79 15.34
C PRO A 24 0.93 1.85 15.68
N PRO A 25 1.30 2.28 16.90
CA PRO A 25 2.70 2.37 17.33
C PRO A 25 3.42 1.02 17.22
N PRO A 26 4.71 1.02 16.85
CA PRO A 26 5.47 -0.19 16.50
C PRO A 26 5.59 -1.21 17.65
N TRP A 27 5.42 -0.78 18.91
CA TRP A 27 5.49 -1.68 20.07
C TRP A 27 4.18 -2.43 20.37
N ILE A 28 3.03 -1.97 19.86
CA ILE A 28 1.75 -2.68 19.98
C ILE A 28 1.56 -3.68 18.83
N ALA A 29 2.18 -3.41 17.68
CA ALA A 29 2.16 -4.29 16.50
C ALA A 29 2.94 -5.60 16.68
N ALA A 30 3.82 -5.70 17.69
CA ALA A 30 4.61 -6.90 17.95
C ALA A 30 3.94 -7.90 18.90
N SER A 31 3.00 -7.46 19.75
CA SER A 31 2.42 -8.31 20.81
C SER A 31 1.10 -8.97 20.41
N HIS A 32 0.34 -8.36 19.50
CA HIS A 32 -0.76 -9.01 18.82
C HIS A 32 -0.30 -9.24 17.39
N GLY A 33 -0.38 -10.48 16.88
CA GLY A 33 -0.19 -10.84 15.47
C GLY A 33 -1.26 -10.24 14.55
N GLY A 34 -1.50 -8.94 14.72
CA GLY A 34 -2.51 -8.13 14.09
C GLY A 34 -1.91 -7.43 12.89
N PHE A 35 -2.43 -7.82 11.74
CA PHE A 35 -2.44 -7.15 10.46
C PHE A 35 -2.59 -5.61 10.61
N GLY A 36 -1.47 -4.90 10.77
CA GLY A 36 -1.40 -3.44 10.86
C GLY A 36 -0.70 -2.86 9.62
N PRO A 37 -1.27 -1.84 8.94
CA PRO A 37 -0.71 -1.31 7.71
C PRO A 37 0.45 -0.37 8.04
N GLY A 38 1.64 -0.93 8.22
CA GLY A 38 2.76 -0.15 8.72
C GLY A 38 4.10 -0.84 8.64
N ARG A 39 4.68 -0.81 7.43
CA ARG A 39 6.12 -0.67 7.15
C ARG A 39 7.02 -1.89 6.94
N PHE A 40 6.57 -3.13 7.08
CA PHE A 40 7.37 -4.28 6.62
C PHE A 40 6.51 -5.40 6.00
N GLY A 41 5.45 -5.02 5.30
CA GLY A 41 4.94 -5.90 4.25
C GLY A 41 5.98 -5.88 3.15
N ALA A 42 6.85 -6.89 3.11
CA ALA A 42 7.61 -7.18 1.91
C ALA A 42 6.60 -7.11 0.75
N MET A 43 6.72 -6.09 -0.10
CA MET A 43 5.99 -6.11 -1.36
C MET A 43 6.32 -7.48 -1.95
N SER A 44 5.28 -8.27 -2.22
CA SER A 44 5.50 -9.63 -2.65
C SER A 44 6.46 -9.58 -3.84
N PRO A 45 7.42 -10.51 -3.99
CA PRO A 45 8.39 -10.46 -5.08
C PRO A 45 7.72 -10.27 -6.46
N GLU A 46 6.50 -10.77 -6.60
CA GLU A 46 5.64 -10.62 -7.77
C GLU A 46 5.21 -9.15 -8.01
N PHE A 47 4.94 -8.38 -6.95
CA PHE A 47 4.62 -6.96 -7.06
C PHE A 47 5.80 -6.14 -7.59
N GLU A 48 7.00 -6.37 -7.03
CA GLU A 48 8.22 -5.71 -7.52
C GLU A 48 8.55 -6.13 -8.96
N ALA A 49 8.38 -7.42 -9.29
CA ALA A 49 8.57 -7.92 -10.64
C ALA A 49 7.64 -7.25 -11.66
N ARG A 50 6.34 -7.09 -11.34
CA ARG A 50 5.37 -6.38 -12.19
C ARG A 50 5.76 -4.91 -12.40
N LYS A 51 6.21 -4.25 -11.33
CA LYS A 51 6.65 -2.85 -11.38
C LYS A 51 7.85 -2.67 -12.30
N VAL A 52 8.88 -3.51 -12.15
CA VAL A 52 10.07 -3.48 -13.02
C VAL A 52 9.67 -3.75 -14.47
N LEU A 53 8.81 -4.73 -14.71
CA LEU A 53 8.33 -5.08 -16.05
C LEU A 53 7.58 -3.91 -16.72
N ALA A 54 6.69 -3.24 -15.98
CA ALA A 54 5.95 -2.06 -16.44
C ALA A 54 6.88 -0.89 -16.78
N THR A 55 7.87 -0.62 -15.92
CA THR A 55 8.85 0.46 -16.14
C THR A 55 9.66 0.21 -17.42
N ARG A 56 10.13 -1.02 -17.64
CA ARG A 56 10.90 -1.37 -18.84
C ARG A 56 10.08 -1.25 -20.12
N PHE A 57 8.82 -1.67 -20.09
CA PHE A 57 7.90 -1.49 -21.22
C PHE A 57 7.67 -0.01 -21.54
N ALA A 58 7.42 0.81 -20.51
CA ALA A 58 7.23 2.25 -20.68
C ALA A 58 8.49 2.97 -21.23
N ASN A 59 9.68 2.50 -20.87
CA ASN A 59 10.94 3.01 -21.39
C ASN A 59 11.26 2.52 -22.82
N GLY A 60 10.52 1.54 -23.34
CA GLY A 60 10.82 0.89 -24.62
C GLY A 60 12.01 -0.07 -24.57
N GLU A 61 12.40 -0.54 -23.37
CA GLU A 61 13.52 -1.49 -23.19
C GLU A 61 13.15 -2.93 -23.58
N ILE A 62 11.86 -3.23 -23.68
CA ILE A 62 11.33 -4.56 -24.06
C ILE A 62 10.23 -4.40 -25.10
N SER A 63 10.08 -5.41 -25.97
CA SER A 63 9.01 -5.43 -26.97
C SER A 63 7.65 -5.75 -26.34
N PRO A 64 6.53 -5.40 -26.99
CA PRO A 64 5.19 -5.79 -26.54
C PRO A 64 5.01 -7.30 -26.39
N GLU A 65 5.61 -8.09 -27.28
CA GLU A 65 5.55 -9.56 -27.25
C GLU A 65 6.23 -10.10 -25.99
N GLU A 66 7.43 -9.61 -25.68
CA GLU A 66 8.19 -9.98 -24.49
C GLU A 66 7.50 -9.54 -23.20
N PHE A 67 6.87 -8.36 -23.21
CA PHE A 67 6.07 -7.89 -22.09
C PHE A 67 4.90 -8.84 -21.79
N LEU A 68 4.17 -9.27 -22.82
CA LEU A 68 3.02 -10.18 -22.66
C LEU A 68 3.45 -11.57 -22.17
N GLU A 69 4.56 -12.10 -22.66
CA GLU A 69 5.12 -13.38 -22.20
C GLU A 69 5.48 -13.30 -20.70
N ARG A 70 6.18 -12.24 -20.30
CA ARG A 70 6.60 -12.03 -18.90
C ARG A 70 5.41 -11.71 -17.99
N ALA A 71 4.40 -11.01 -18.48
CA ALA A 71 3.17 -10.75 -17.75
C ALA A 71 2.39 -12.05 -17.50
N ALA A 72 2.29 -12.93 -18.51
CA ALA A 72 1.67 -14.24 -18.38
C ALA A 72 2.39 -15.13 -17.35
N ALA A 73 3.73 -15.14 -17.37
CA ALA A 73 4.55 -15.86 -16.38
C ALA A 73 4.31 -15.36 -14.93
N LEU A 74 3.96 -14.08 -14.77
CA LEU A 74 3.62 -13.47 -13.49
C LEU A 74 2.13 -13.58 -13.11
N ASN A 75 1.35 -14.36 -13.88
CA ASN A 75 -0.13 -14.40 -13.81
C ASN A 75 -0.74 -13.00 -13.74
N TRP A 76 -0.14 -12.07 -14.47
CA TRP A 76 -0.51 -10.66 -14.47
C TRP A 76 -1.17 -10.31 -15.79
N THR A 77 -2.39 -9.79 -15.71
CA THR A 77 -3.15 -9.27 -16.85
C THR A 77 -3.14 -7.74 -16.78
N PRO A 78 -2.33 -7.08 -17.61
CA PRO A 78 -2.27 -5.62 -17.68
C PRO A 78 -3.66 -5.03 -18.00
N GLY A 79 -4.07 -4.00 -17.27
CA GLY A 79 -5.38 -3.36 -17.44
C GLY A 79 -6.54 -4.04 -16.68
N VAL A 80 -6.33 -5.20 -16.08
CA VAL A 80 -7.28 -5.84 -15.15
C VAL A 80 -6.79 -5.59 -13.73
N ASP A 81 -6.84 -4.33 -13.29
CA ASP A 81 -6.70 -4.06 -11.87
C ASP A 81 -7.89 -4.70 -11.16
N HIS A 82 -7.67 -5.81 -10.46
CA HIS A 82 -8.57 -6.29 -9.41
C HIS A 82 -8.52 -5.32 -8.24
N ARG A 83 -8.97 -4.09 -8.47
CA ARG A 83 -9.36 -3.20 -7.40
C ARG A 83 -10.57 -3.89 -6.76
N PRO A 84 -10.50 -4.34 -5.50
CA PRO A 84 -11.70 -4.82 -4.84
C PRO A 84 -12.70 -3.66 -4.87
N GLU A 85 -13.79 -3.83 -5.61
CA GLU A 85 -14.94 -2.92 -5.61
C GLU A 85 -15.28 -2.60 -4.15
N PRO A 86 -15.13 -1.35 -3.68
CA PRO A 86 -15.45 -0.98 -2.32
C PRO A 86 -16.98 -0.90 -2.19
N GLY A 87 -17.68 -2.03 -2.08
CA GLY A 87 -19.15 -1.93 -2.10
C GLY A 87 -20.03 -3.16 -1.89
N LYS A 88 -19.54 -4.40 -1.81
CA LYS A 88 -20.44 -5.54 -1.50
C LYS A 88 -20.39 -5.91 -0.02
N LYS A 89 -21.19 -5.18 0.78
CA LYS A 89 -21.71 -5.73 2.05
C LYS A 89 -22.84 -6.68 1.68
N ALA A 90 -22.66 -7.96 2.01
CA ALA A 90 -23.73 -8.96 2.06
C ALA A 90 -24.69 -8.67 3.21
#